data_AF-A0A2V9PMG2-F1
#
_entry.id   AF-A0A2V9PMG2-F1
#
_cell.length_a   1.000
_cell.length_b   1.000
_cell.length_c   1.000
_cell.angle_alpha   90.00
_cell.angle_beta   90.00
_cell.angle_gamma   90.00
#
_symmetry.space_group_name_H-M   'P 1'
#
loop_
_entity.id
_entity.type
_entity.pdbx_description
1 polymer ?
#
loop_
_entity_poly.entity_id
_entity_poly.type
_entity_poly.pdbx_seq_one_letter_code
_entity_poly.pdbx_strand_id
1 'polypeptide(L)'
;DSGATYTYVRSSLIQSVPRKSVARPAHVLLAGREIDIQELCFIDGKIEGLDFFTDAVPLDEIGQADGHKLDAIIGAATVEHWEIKLDPRRGELDLEGLRRRAQVGPVTQKNWGPNFSAPS
;
A
#
# COMPACT_ATOMS: atom_id res chain seq x y z
N ASP A 1 9.02 1.73 -5.32
CA ASP A 1 10.17 0.82 -5.47
C ASP A 1 9.70 -0.41 -6.22
N SER A 2 10.12 -0.57 -7.47
CA SER A 2 9.76 -1.74 -8.27
C SER A 2 10.50 -3.01 -7.84
N GLY A 3 11.56 -2.91 -7.04
CA GLY A 3 12.30 -4.05 -6.49
C GLY A 3 11.66 -4.64 -5.22
N ALA A 4 10.71 -3.93 -4.62
CA ALA A 4 9.98 -4.38 -3.43
C ALA A 4 8.56 -4.80 -3.82
N THR A 5 8.17 -6.05 -3.57
CA THR A 5 6.80 -6.52 -3.90
C THR A 5 5.75 -5.80 -3.06
N TYR A 6 5.99 -5.68 -1.75
CA TYR A 6 5.05 -5.13 -0.78
C TYR A 6 5.29 -3.65 -0.51
N THR A 7 4.25 -2.98 -0.03
CA THR A 7 4.37 -1.63 0.54
C THR A 7 4.77 -1.74 2.01
N TYR A 8 5.69 -0.89 2.45
CA TYR A 8 6.19 -0.82 3.82
C TYR A 8 5.98 0.58 4.38
N VAL A 9 5.63 0.68 5.65
CA VAL A 9 5.42 1.96 6.32
C VAL A 9 6.01 1.93 7.72
N ARG A 10 6.57 3.04 8.17
CA ARG A 10 7.15 3.13 9.50
C ARG A 10 6.04 3.04 10.55
N SER A 11 6.14 2.05 11.44
CA SER A 11 5.17 1.75 12.50
C SER A 11 4.77 2.99 13.32
N SER A 12 5.72 3.88 13.59
CA SER A 12 5.49 5.10 14.38
C SER A 12 4.52 6.08 13.74
N LEU A 13 4.29 6.00 12.43
CA LEU A 13 3.40 6.90 11.68
C LEU A 13 1.95 6.40 11.64
N ILE A 14 1.72 5.13 11.96
CA ILE A 14 0.42 4.45 11.79
C ILE A 14 -0.01 3.72 13.07
N GLN A 15 0.33 4.27 14.23
CA GLN A 15 0.07 3.64 15.53
C GLN A 15 -1.43 3.39 15.80
N SER A 16 -2.32 4.22 15.25
CA SER A 16 -3.76 4.10 15.40
C SER A 16 -4.42 3.24 14.32
N VAL A 17 -3.67 2.76 13.32
CA VAL A 17 -4.23 1.96 12.22
C VAL A 17 -4.35 0.50 12.68
N PRO A 18 -5.54 -0.13 12.55
CA PRO A 18 -5.71 -1.54 12.89
C PRO A 18 -4.74 -2.44 12.12
N ARG A 19 -4.10 -3.36 12.85
CA ARG A 19 -3.21 -4.38 12.29
C ARG A 19 -3.93 -5.71 12.23
N LYS A 20 -3.70 -6.44 11.14
CA LYS A 20 -4.22 -7.79 10.92
C LYS A 20 -3.06 -8.75 10.80
N SER A 21 -3.02 -9.74 11.70
CA SER A 21 -2.05 -10.83 11.59
C SER A 21 -2.29 -11.64 10.32
N VAL A 22 -1.21 -12.02 9.64
CA VAL A 22 -1.29 -12.91 8.49
C VAL A 22 -1.18 -14.37 8.94
N ALA A 23 -2.03 -15.23 8.39
CA ALA A 23 -2.06 -16.65 8.79
C ALA A 23 -0.81 -17.42 8.35
N ARG A 24 -0.14 -16.95 7.31
CA ARG A 24 1.11 -17.52 6.78
C ARG A 24 2.08 -16.36 6.50
N PRO A 25 3.06 -16.11 7.38
CA PRO A 25 4.03 -15.06 7.17
C PRO A 25 4.80 -15.25 5.86
N ALA A 26 5.05 -14.14 5.17
CA ALA A 26 5.92 -14.12 4.00
C ALA A 26 7.33 -13.68 4.44
N HIS A 27 8.35 -14.37 3.93
CA HIS A 27 9.76 -14.06 4.18
C HIS A 27 10.31 -13.30 2.98
N VAL A 28 10.83 -12.10 3.21
CA VAL A 28 11.31 -11.22 2.15
C VAL A 28 12.64 -10.58 2.52
N LEU A 29 13.42 -10.22 1.51
CA LEU A 29 14.63 -9.42 1.67
C LEU A 29 14.30 -7.96 1.34
N LEU A 30 14.47 -7.06 2.30
CA LEU A 30 14.31 -5.62 2.12
C LEU A 30 15.60 -4.91 2.55
N ALA A 31 16.23 -4.19 1.63
CA ALA A 31 17.48 -3.46 1.89
C ALA A 31 18.57 -4.33 2.57
N GLY A 32 18.69 -5.60 2.17
CA GLY A 32 19.66 -6.54 2.73
C GLY A 32 19.29 -7.13 4.09
N ARG A 33 18.10 -6.83 4.62
CA ARG A 33 17.57 -7.40 5.86
C ARG A 33 16.46 -8.39 5.55
N GLU A 34 16.48 -9.53 6.23
CA GLU A 34 15.37 -10.47 6.22
C GLU A 34 14.22 -9.90 7.07
N ILE A 35 13.02 -9.92 6.52
CA ILE A 35 11.80 -9.45 7.15
C ILE A 35 10.77 -10.56 7.11
N ASP A 36 10.21 -10.87 8.28
CA ASP A 36 9.05 -11.73 8.43
C ASP A 36 7.80 -10.87 8.45
N ILE A 37 6.99 -10.94 7.40
CA ILE A 37 5.73 -10.20 7.33
C ILE A 37 4.70 -10.97 8.18
N GLN A 38 4.53 -10.57 9.44
CA GLN A 38 3.59 -11.20 10.37
C GLN A 38 2.25 -10.48 10.46
N GLU A 39 2.20 -9.23 10.03
CA GLU A 39 1.01 -8.39 10.07
C GLU A 39 0.98 -7.41 8.90
N LEU A 40 -0.24 -7.01 8.54
CA LEU A 40 -0.53 -5.98 7.56
C LEU A 40 -1.48 -4.95 8.17
N CYS A 41 -1.40 -3.73 7.69
CA CYS A 41 -2.36 -2.68 7.94
C CYS A 41 -2.93 -2.19 6.62
N PHE A 42 -4.16 -1.71 6.61
CA PHE A 42 -4.75 -1.08 5.44
C PHE A 42 -4.69 0.44 5.62
N ILE A 43 -4.07 1.13 4.66
CA ILE A 43 -3.81 2.57 4.75
C ILE A 43 -4.31 3.29 3.51
N ASP A 44 -4.75 4.53 3.72
CA ASP A 44 -4.97 5.51 2.66
C ASP A 44 -3.70 6.34 2.47
N GLY A 45 -3.41 6.71 1.23
CA GLY A 45 -2.28 7.54 0.84
C GLY A 45 -2.66 8.53 -0.25
N LYS A 46 -1.77 9.50 -0.48
CA LYS A 46 -1.95 10.53 -1.51
C LYS A 46 -0.66 10.74 -2.29
N ILE A 47 -0.74 10.69 -3.62
CA ILE A 47 0.36 11.02 -4.53
C ILE A 47 -0.11 12.19 -5.38
N GLU A 48 0.59 13.33 -5.32
CA GLU A 48 0.25 14.55 -6.07
C GLU A 48 -1.23 14.95 -5.97
N GLY A 49 -1.84 14.80 -4.79
CA GLY A 49 -3.25 15.13 -4.57
C GLY A 49 -4.24 13.98 -4.83
N LEU A 50 -3.81 12.91 -5.51
CA LEU A 50 -4.65 11.77 -5.86
C LEU A 50 -4.64 10.70 -4.77
N ASP A 51 -5.83 10.32 -4.33
CA ASP A 51 -6.02 9.32 -3.28
C ASP A 51 -5.83 7.90 -3.81
N PHE A 52 -5.18 7.07 -3.02
CA PHE A 52 -5.05 5.64 -3.23
C PHE A 52 -5.10 4.92 -1.88
N PHE A 53 -5.35 3.61 -1.89
CA PHE A 53 -5.28 2.78 -0.68
C PHE A 53 -4.44 1.54 -0.93
N THR A 54 -3.89 0.94 0.12
CA THR A 54 -3.10 -0.28 0.00
C THR A 54 -3.01 -1.02 1.34
N ASP A 55 -2.81 -2.32 1.30
CA ASP A 55 -2.17 -3.01 2.41
C ASP A 55 -0.69 -2.61 2.51
N ALA A 56 -0.19 -2.51 3.74
CA ALA A 56 1.19 -2.16 4.03
C ALA A 56 1.71 -2.98 5.22
N VAL A 57 3.00 -3.33 5.15
CA VAL A 57 3.74 -3.98 6.22
C VAL A 57 4.25 -2.90 7.18
N PRO A 58 3.79 -2.86 8.45
CA PRO A 58 4.35 -1.96 9.45
C PRO A 58 5.76 -2.44 9.86
N LEU A 59 6.76 -1.56 9.79
CA LEU A 59 8.12 -1.83 10.25
C LEU A 59 8.60 -0.72 11.18
N ASP A 60 9.34 -1.06 12.23
CA ASP A 60 9.91 -0.05 13.14
C ASP A 60 10.91 0.86 12.43
N GLU A 61 11.75 0.27 11.58
CA GLU A 61 12.66 0.98 10.69
C GLU A 61 12.69 0.32 9.31
N ILE A 62 12.49 1.12 8.27
CA ILE A 62 12.53 0.66 6.87
C ILE A 62 13.96 0.69 6.33
N GLY A 63 14.64 1.83 6.51
CA GLY A 63 15.96 2.08 5.95
C GLY A 63 16.20 3.57 5.76
N GLN A 64 17.26 3.90 5.00
CA GLN A 64 17.62 5.27 4.66
C GLN A 64 17.93 5.37 3.17
N ALA A 65 17.58 6.50 2.56
CA ALA A 65 17.99 6.89 1.22
C ALA A 65 18.38 8.36 1.24
N ASP A 66 19.44 8.72 0.52
CA ASP A 66 19.95 10.10 0.43
C ASP A 66 20.16 10.80 1.80
N GLY A 67 20.55 10.03 2.82
CA GLY A 67 20.76 10.53 4.19
C GLY A 67 19.49 10.73 5.02
N HIS A 68 18.32 10.38 4.49
CA HIS A 68 17.03 10.51 5.16
C HIS A 68 16.45 9.15 5.54
N LYS A 69 15.87 9.04 6.74
CA LYS A 69 15.10 7.86 7.14
C LYS A 69 13.83 7.75 6.29
N LEU A 70 13.58 6.58 5.74
CA LEU A 70 12.40 6.31 4.91
C LEU A 70 11.16 6.13 5.77
N ASP A 71 10.11 6.92 5.49
CA ASP A 71 8.81 6.84 6.17
C ASP A 71 7.92 5.75 5.55
N ALA A 72 8.03 5.57 4.23
CA ALA A 72 7.31 4.54 3.49
C ALA A 72 8.09 4.11 2.24
N ILE A 73 7.84 2.89 1.79
CA ILE A 73 8.20 2.38 0.47
C ILE A 73 6.91 1.91 -0.19
N ILE A 74 6.57 2.47 -1.34
CA ILE A 74 5.45 1.98 -2.17
C ILE A 74 5.96 0.83 -3.03
N GLY A 75 5.45 -0.38 -2.79
CA GLY A 75 5.86 -1.59 -3.48
C GLY A 75 5.25 -1.72 -4.88
N ALA A 76 5.82 -2.64 -5.67
CA ALA A 76 5.41 -2.96 -7.02
C ALA A 76 3.93 -3.35 -7.11
N ALA A 77 3.40 -4.11 -6.14
CA ALA A 77 1.99 -4.51 -6.16
C ALA A 77 1.04 -3.30 -6.08
N THR A 78 1.34 -2.33 -5.23
CA THR A 78 0.57 -1.08 -5.11
C THR A 78 0.70 -0.23 -6.38
N VAL A 79 1.92 -0.10 -6.91
CA VAL A 79 2.21 0.62 -8.15
C VAL A 79 1.40 0.04 -9.32
N GLU A 80 1.39 -1.28 -9.47
CA GLU A 80 0.64 -1.98 -10.51
C GLU A 80 -0.87 -1.84 -10.32
N HIS A 81 -1.37 -2.08 -9.11
CA HIS A 81 -2.81 -1.99 -8.80
C HIS A 81 -3.41 -0.63 -9.16
N TRP A 82 -2.66 0.44 -8.91
CA TRP A 82 -3.07 1.81 -9.17
C TRP A 82 -2.63 2.34 -10.53
N GLU A 83 -2.04 1.49 -11.38
CA GLU A 83 -1.55 1.85 -12.72
C GLU A 83 -0.59 3.06 -12.68
N ILE A 84 0.20 3.17 -11.60
CA ILE A 84 1.27 4.17 -11.46
C ILE A 84 2.44 3.68 -12.30
N LYS A 85 2.99 4.54 -13.16
CA LYS A 85 4.16 4.19 -13.97
C LYS A 85 5.32 5.12 -13.66
N LEU A 86 6.52 4.56 -13.62
CA LEU A 86 7.75 5.34 -13.49
C LEU A 86 8.25 5.73 -14.88
N ASP A 87 8.53 7.02 -15.10
CA ASP A 87 9.34 7.49 -16.23
C ASP A 87 10.78 7.73 -15.74
N PRO A 88 11.69 6.74 -15.87
CA PRO A 88 13.06 6.88 -15.40
C PRO A 88 13.88 7.89 -16.20
N ARG A 89 13.44 8.29 -17.40
CA ARG A 89 14.15 9.29 -18.21
C ARG A 89 13.95 10.69 -17.66
N ARG A 90 12.76 10.94 -17.09
CA ARG A 90 12.37 12.25 -16.55
C ARG A 90 12.46 12.31 -15.02
N GLY A 91 12.53 11.15 -14.36
CA GLY A 91 12.40 11.07 -12.91
C GLY A 91 11.00 11.42 -12.41
N GLU A 92 9.99 11.20 -13.26
CA GLU A 92 8.59 11.57 -13.00
C GLU A 92 7.71 10.30 -12.86
N LEU A 93 6.56 10.46 -12.23
CA LEU A 93 5.50 9.45 -12.20
C LEU A 93 4.42 9.79 -13.23
N ASP A 94 4.05 8.81 -14.07
CA ASP A 94 2.81 8.85 -14.84
C ASP A 94 1.68 8.32 -13.95
N LEU A 95 0.75 9.22 -13.64
CA LEU A 95 -0.40 9.01 -12.75
C LEU A 95 -1.74 8.97 -13.51
N GLU A 96 -1.73 8.83 -14.85
CA GLU A 96 -2.96 8.82 -15.63
C GLU A 96 -3.96 7.75 -15.17
N GLY A 97 -3.47 6.56 -14.81
CA GLY A 97 -4.31 5.48 -14.31
C GLY A 97 -5.01 5.82 -12.99
N LEU A 98 -4.26 6.39 -12.05
CA LEU A 98 -4.79 6.87 -10.78
C LEU A 98 -5.83 7.99 -10.99
N ARG A 99 -5.55 8.94 -11.89
CA ARG A 99 -6.49 10.03 -12.26
C ARG A 99 -7.81 9.53 -12.83
N ARG A 100 -7.77 8.52 -13.72
CA ARG A 100 -9.00 7.93 -14.28
C ARG A 100 -9.90 7.34 -13.20
N ARG A 101 -9.31 6.73 -12.17
CA ARG A 101 -10.03 6.09 -11.06
C ARG A 101 -10.62 7.10 -10.09
N ALA A 102 -9.92 8.21 -9.84
CA ALA A 102 -10.44 9.33 -9.04
C ALA A 102 -11.66 10.02 -9.69
N GLN A 103 -11.86 9.89 -11.00
CA GLN A 103 -12.98 10.49 -11.74
C GLN A 103 -14.27 9.63 -11.70
N VAL A 104 -14.22 8.41 -11.17
CA VAL A 104 -15.43 7.62 -10.98
C VAL A 104 -16.22 8.25 -9.82
N GLY A 105 -17.26 9.00 -10.18
CA GLY A 105 -18.17 9.65 -9.22
C GLY A 105 -18.83 8.65 -8.25
N PRO A 106 -19.60 9.14 -7.27
CA PRO A 106 -20.11 8.31 -6.19
C PRO A 106 -20.79 7.05 -6.75
N VAL A 107 -20.33 5.89 -6.30
CA VAL A 107 -21.03 4.63 -6.51
C VAL A 107 -22.45 4.84 -5.99
N THR A 108 -23.44 4.88 -6.89
CA THR A 108 -24.83 4.80 -6.48
C THR A 108 -24.97 3.46 -5.77
N GLN A 109 -25.12 3.50 -4.45
CA GLN A 109 -25.28 2.32 -3.62
C GLN A 109 -26.56 1.60 -4.04
N LYS A 110 -26.45 0.67 -4.99
CA LYS A 110 -27.55 -0.24 -5.33
C LYS A 110 -27.55 -1.26 -4.20
N ASN A 111 -28.49 -1.10 -3.27
CA ASN A 111 -28.69 -1.97 -2.10
C ASN A 111 -28.47 -3.45 -2.45
N TRP A 112 -27.29 -3.96 -2.11
CA TRP A 112 -27.06 -5.39 -1.93
C TRP A 112 -27.24 -5.66 -0.44
N GLY A 113 -28.47 -6.01 -0.06
CA GLY A 113 -28.74 -6.56 1.27
C GLY A 113 -28.14 -7.97 1.37
N PRO A 114 -27.51 -8.34 2.50
CA PRO A 114 -27.06 -9.71 2.70
C PRO A 114 -28.26 -10.61 3.02
N ASN A 115 -28.64 -11.49 2.09
CA ASN A 115 -29.30 -12.74 2.43
C ASN A 115 -28.24 -13.67 3.05
N PHE A 116 -27.96 -13.48 4.33
CA PHE A 116 -27.31 -14.51 5.15
C PHE A 116 -28.34 -15.03 6.15
N SER A 117 -28.98 -16.14 5.81
CA SER A 117 -29.68 -16.97 6.79
C SER A 117 -28.62 -17.77 7.54
N ALA A 118 -28.46 -17.52 8.85
CA ALA A 118 -27.66 -18.38 9.70
C ALA A 118 -28.31 -19.78 9.79
N PRO A 119 -27.56 -20.88 9.71
CA PRO A 119 -28.12 -22.20 9.97
C PRO A 119 -28.48 -22.33 11.46
N SER A 120 -29.67 -22.90 11.69
CA SER A 120 -30.26 -23.26 12.98
C SER A 120 -29.45 -24.30 13.74
#